data_AF-A0A920G8E3-F1
#
_entry.id   AF-A0A920G8E3-F1
#
_cell.length_a   1.000
_cell.length_b   1.000
_cell.length_c   1.000
_cell.angle_alpha   90.00
_cell.angle_beta   90.00
_cell.angle_gamma   90.00
#
_symmetry.space_group_name_H-M   'P 1'
#
loop_
_entity.id
_entity.type
_entity.pdbx_description
1 polymer ?
#
loop_
_entity_poly.entity_id
_entity_poly.type
_entity_poly.pdbx_seq_one_letter_code
_entity_poly.pdbx_strand_id
1 'polypeptide(L)'
;MLKPWRIILELESDNSRLFKEGVIEKYLNELEFQEGLEMCLDPLVTFGVKQVPDSDHDGEGLGWNELKKLRNSSLIERKQDMLPEI
;
A
#
# COMPACT_ATOMS: atom_id res chain seq x y z
N MET A 1 -6.07 -16.59 4.00
CA MET A 1 -6.18 -15.13 3.84
C MET A 1 -5.54 -14.77 2.52
N LEU A 2 -6.29 -14.15 1.61
CA LEU A 2 -5.73 -13.65 0.35
C LEU A 2 -4.76 -12.52 0.67
N LYS A 3 -3.63 -12.45 -0.03
CA LYS A 3 -2.62 -11.41 0.19
C LYS A 3 -2.82 -10.30 -0.86
N PRO A 4 -3.04 -9.03 -0.48
CA PRO A 4 -3.40 -7.96 -1.44
C PRO A 4 -2.41 -7.80 -2.60
N TRP A 5 -1.11 -7.99 -2.37
CA TRP A 5 -0.10 -7.92 -3.44
C TRP A 5 -0.26 -9.00 -4.52
N ARG A 6 -0.90 -10.14 -4.23
CA ARG A 6 -1.22 -11.15 -5.24
C ARG A 6 -2.25 -10.63 -6.24
N ILE A 7 -3.18 -9.78 -5.81
CA ILE A 7 -4.16 -9.13 -6.69
C ILE A 7 -3.45 -8.14 -7.61
N ILE A 8 -2.47 -7.39 -7.08
CA ILE A 8 -1.64 -6.48 -7.89
C ILE A 8 -0.86 -7.24 -8.96
N LEU A 9 -0.27 -8.39 -8.63
CA LEU A 9 0.41 -9.24 -9.60
C LEU A 9 -0.56 -9.81 -10.66
N GLU A 10 -1.78 -10.15 -10.29
CA GLU A 10 -2.82 -10.57 -11.25
C GLU A 10 -3.16 -9.41 -12.20
N LEU A 11 -3.36 -8.20 -11.68
CA LEU A 11 -3.60 -6.99 -12.48
C LEU A 11 -2.43 -6.62 -13.41
N GLU A 12 -1.19 -6.89 -13.00
CA GLU A 12 0.01 -6.64 -13.79
C GLU A 12 0.17 -7.63 -14.95
N SER A 13 -0.35 -8.85 -14.80
CA SER A 13 -0.15 -9.95 -15.75
C SER A 13 -0.80 -9.73 -17.13
N ASP A 14 -1.76 -8.81 -17.25
CA ASP A 14 -2.45 -8.51 -18.50
C ASP A 14 -2.77 -7.00 -18.61
N ASN A 15 -2.55 -6.42 -19.79
CA ASN A 15 -2.76 -5.00 -20.07
C ASN A 15 -4.18 -4.65 -20.55
N SER A 16 -5.02 -5.65 -20.78
CA SER A 16 -6.41 -5.48 -21.19
C SER A 16 -7.22 -4.77 -20.11
N ARG A 17 -7.89 -3.68 -20.50
CA ARG A 17 -8.79 -2.95 -19.61
C ARG A 17 -9.91 -3.84 -19.08
N LEU A 18 -10.58 -4.60 -19.95
CA LEU A 18 -11.68 -5.49 -19.57
C LEU A 18 -11.22 -6.57 -18.59
N PHE A 19 -9.99 -7.07 -18.76
CA PHE A 19 -9.40 -8.01 -17.81
C PHE A 19 -9.22 -7.38 -16.43
N LYS A 20 -8.60 -6.18 -16.37
CA LYS A 20 -8.37 -5.47 -15.11
C LYS A 20 -9.68 -5.13 -14.40
N GLU A 21 -10.70 -4.70 -15.15
CA GLU A 21 -12.04 -4.46 -14.63
C GLU A 21 -12.64 -5.72 -13.99
N GLY A 22 -12.52 -6.88 -14.64
CA GLY A 22 -12.99 -8.16 -14.09
C GLY A 22 -12.22 -8.61 -12.84
N VAL A 23 -10.90 -8.38 -12.78
CA VAL A 23 -10.10 -8.65 -11.57
C VAL A 23 -10.54 -7.75 -10.41
N ILE A 24 -10.75 -6.44 -10.66
CA ILE A 24 -11.23 -5.51 -9.65
C ILE A 24 -12.62 -5.91 -9.15
N GLU A 25 -13.54 -6.30 -10.04
CA GLU A 25 -14.89 -6.74 -9.68
C GLU A 25 -14.86 -7.97 -8.74
N LYS A 26 -14.01 -8.96 -9.06
CA LYS A 26 -13.82 -10.18 -8.26
C LYS A 26 -13.35 -9.89 -6.83
N TYR A 27 -12.54 -8.84 -6.64
CA TYR A 27 -11.96 -8.47 -5.36
C TYR A 27 -12.57 -7.19 -4.77
N LEU A 28 -13.74 -6.79 -5.26
CA LEU A 28 -14.36 -5.53 -4.88
C LEU A 28 -14.65 -5.45 -3.37
N ASN A 29 -14.88 -6.57 -2.68
CA ASN A 29 -15.20 -6.57 -1.25
C ASN A 29 -13.98 -6.80 -0.32
N GLU A 30 -12.76 -6.84 -0.86
CA GLU A 30 -11.54 -7.01 -0.07
C GLU A 30 -11.09 -5.67 0.52
N LEU A 31 -11.40 -5.45 1.80
CA LEU A 31 -11.25 -4.13 2.45
C LEU A 31 -9.79 -3.63 2.48
N GLU A 32 -8.80 -4.47 2.79
CA GLU A 32 -7.39 -4.04 2.80
C GLU A 32 -6.92 -3.61 1.41
N PHE A 33 -7.43 -4.26 0.36
CA PHE A 33 -7.14 -3.89 -1.02
C PHE A 33 -7.78 -2.55 -1.38
N GLN A 34 -9.06 -2.36 -1.04
CA GLN A 34 -9.77 -1.09 -1.26
C GLN A 34 -9.09 0.08 -0.55
N GLU A 35 -8.82 -0.05 0.75
CA GLU A 35 -8.17 0.98 1.56
C GLU A 35 -6.77 1.29 1.00
N GLY A 36 -6.02 0.28 0.54
CA GLY A 36 -4.72 0.48 -0.10
C GLY A 36 -4.79 1.24 -1.42
N LEU A 37 -5.79 0.96 -2.26
CA LEU A 37 -6.02 1.71 -3.49
C LEU A 37 -6.39 3.17 -3.21
N GLU A 38 -7.26 3.42 -2.23
CA GLU A 38 -7.64 4.78 -1.82
C GLU A 38 -6.40 5.59 -1.40
N MET A 39 -5.52 5.00 -0.58
CA MET A 39 -4.29 5.66 -0.13
C MET A 39 -3.30 5.99 -1.26
N CYS A 40 -3.28 5.20 -2.32
CA CYS A 40 -2.35 5.36 -3.44
C CYS A 40 -2.91 6.21 -4.58
N LEU A 41 -4.23 6.23 -4.75
CA LEU A 41 -4.92 6.87 -5.89
C LEU A 41 -5.60 8.18 -5.51
N ASP A 42 -5.79 8.49 -4.22
CA ASP A 42 -6.28 9.79 -3.78
C ASP A 42 -5.19 10.86 -3.94
N PRO A 43 -5.36 11.86 -4.83
CA PRO A 43 -4.37 12.91 -5.06
C PRO A 43 -4.17 13.85 -3.86
N LEU A 44 -5.08 13.85 -2.88
CA LEU A 44 -4.96 14.64 -1.65
C LEU A 44 -4.09 13.94 -0.59
N VAL A 45 -3.82 12.65 -0.77
CA VAL A 45 -2.98 11.86 0.12
C VAL A 45 -1.55 11.86 -0.40
N THR A 46 -0.60 12.30 0.44
CA THR A 46 0.84 12.27 0.10
C THR A 46 1.63 11.68 1.26
N PHE A 47 2.62 10.83 0.94
CA PHE A 47 3.46 10.18 1.95
C PHE A 47 4.70 11.01 2.34
N GLY A 48 4.95 12.13 1.67
CA GLY A 48 6.06 13.04 2.01
C GLY A 48 7.47 12.43 1.82
N VAL A 49 7.59 11.23 1.23
CA VAL A 49 8.85 10.55 0.96
C VAL A 49 9.32 10.82 -0.47
N LYS A 50 10.62 11.10 -0.63
CA LYS A 50 11.23 11.38 -1.94
C LYS A 50 11.68 10.12 -2.67
N GLN A 51 12.14 9.11 -1.93
CA GLN A 51 12.52 7.79 -2.46
C GLN A 51 12.06 6.71 -1.49
N VAL A 52 11.56 5.62 -2.06
CA VAL A 52 11.28 4.36 -1.36
C VAL A 52 12.38 3.39 -1.78
N PRO A 53 13.22 2.88 -0.85
CA PRO A 53 14.27 1.94 -1.20
C PRO A 53 13.66 0.56 -1.51
N ASP A 54 14.22 -0.11 -2.52
CA ASP A 54 13.93 -1.51 -2.82
C ASP A 54 14.75 -2.44 -1.90
N SER A 55 14.21 -3.62 -1.62
CA SER A 55 14.89 -4.67 -0.85
C SER A 55 14.91 -5.96 -1.67
N ASP A 56 16.09 -6.56 -1.83
CA ASP A 56 16.29 -7.87 -2.46
C ASP A 56 16.13 -9.04 -1.46
N HIS A 57 15.86 -8.73 -0.20
CA HIS A 57 15.69 -9.70 0.88
C HIS A 57 14.22 -9.79 1.30
N ASP A 58 13.75 -11.03 1.48
CA ASP A 58 12.46 -11.31 2.10
C ASP A 58 12.52 -10.91 3.59
N GLY A 59 11.72 -9.91 3.95
CA GLY A 59 11.49 -9.53 5.35
C GLY A 59 10.26 -10.23 5.93
N GLU A 60 10.06 -10.09 7.24
CA GLU A 60 8.83 -10.56 7.92
C GLU A 60 7.55 -9.86 7.41
N GLY A 61 7.73 -8.76 6.67
CA GLY A 61 6.67 -7.91 6.17
C GLY A 61 6.14 -6.98 7.26
N LEU A 62 5.20 -6.14 6.88
CA LEU A 62 4.53 -5.22 7.78
C LEU A 62 3.04 -5.57 7.82
N GLY A 63 2.47 -5.69 9.02
CA GLY A 63 1.03 -5.92 9.15
C GLY A 63 0.23 -4.71 8.67
N TRP A 64 -1.00 -4.92 8.19
CA TRP A 64 -1.86 -3.84 7.68
C TRP A 64 -2.09 -2.72 8.70
N ASN A 65 -2.32 -3.07 9.97
CA ASN A 65 -2.52 -2.10 11.04
C ASN A 65 -1.25 -1.30 11.36
N GLU A 66 -0.08 -1.93 11.26
CA GLU A 66 1.20 -1.26 11.48
C GLU A 66 1.49 -0.28 10.34
N LEU A 67 1.20 -0.67 9.09
CA LEU A 67 1.27 0.21 7.94
C LEU A 67 0.37 1.44 8.12
N LYS A 68 -0.88 1.25 8.52
CA LYS A 68 -1.81 2.36 8.81
C LYS A 68 -1.29 3.29 9.91
N LYS A 69 -0.66 2.73 10.94
CA LYS A 69 -0.05 3.51 12.03
C LYS A 69 1.12 4.36 11.52
N LEU A 70 2.07 3.74 10.82
CA LEU A 70 3.24 4.45 10.23
C LEU A 70 2.82 5.54 9.27
N ARG A 71 1.81 5.25 8.43
CA ARG A 71 1.20 6.23 7.53
C ARG A 71 0.71 7.45 8.30
N ASN A 72 -0.13 7.25 9.31
CA ASN A 72 -0.73 8.34 10.06
C ASN A 72 0.31 9.15 10.82
N SER A 73 1.20 8.50 11.58
CA SER A 73 2.15 9.21 12.43
C SER A 73 3.22 9.96 11.65
N SER A 74 3.89 9.27 10.73
CA SER A 74 5.22 9.70 10.28
C SER A 74 5.21 10.15 8.80
N LEU A 75 4.31 9.61 7.97
CA LEU A 75 4.26 9.91 6.52
C LEU A 75 3.26 11.03 6.16
N ILE A 76 2.04 11.01 6.70
CA ILE A 76 0.98 11.98 6.39
C ILE A 76 1.02 13.17 7.35
N GLU A 77 1.04 12.92 8.67
CA GLU A 77 1.10 14.00 9.67
C GLU A 77 2.45 14.71 9.70
N ARG A 78 3.47 14.15 9.03
CA ARG A 78 4.84 14.68 8.96
C ARG A 78 5.42 14.97 10.35
N LYS A 79 5.03 14.21 11.37
CA LYS A 79 5.67 14.31 12.68
C LYS A 79 7.02 13.64 12.59
N GLN A 80 8.07 14.40 12.85
CA GLN A 80 9.39 13.83 13.09
C GLN A 80 9.27 12.96 14.35
N ASP A 81 9.37 11.65 14.22
CA ASP A 81 9.66 10.81 15.37
C ASP A 81 11.02 11.30 15.89
N MET A 82 11.01 12.00 17.03
CA MET A 82 12.23 12.36 17.73
C MET A 82 12.94 11.07 18.07
N LEU A 83 14.01 10.76 17.35
CA LEU A 83 14.95 9.73 17.76
C LEU A 83 15.40 10.08 19.18
N PRO A 84 15.44 9.12 20.12
CA PRO A 84 15.92 9.40 21.46
C PRO A 84 17.34 9.98 21.35
N GLU A 85 17.54 11.17 21.90
CA GLU A 85 18.87 11.76 22.05
C GLU A 85 19.76 10.76 22.79
N ILE A 86 20.94 10.51 22.21
CA ILE A 86 21.98 9.63 22.75
C ILE A 86 22.61 10.28 23.98
#